data_AF-A0A4R3E1F7-F1
#
_entry.id   AF-A0A4R3E1F7-F1
#
_cell.length_a   1.000
_cell.length_b   1.000
_cell.length_c   1.000
_cell.angle_alpha   90.00
_cell.angle_beta   90.00
_cell.angle_gamma   90.00
#
_symmetry.space_group_name_H-M   'P 1'
#
loop_
_entity.id
_entity.type
_entity.pdbx_description
1 polymer ?
#
loop_
_entity_poly.entity_id
_entity_poly.type
_entity_poly.pdbx_seq_one_letter_code
_entity_poly.pdbx_strand_id
1 'polypeptide(L)' 'MPFSSLSDPNDLARAQAAIEAVWNKIKATSPGSVPEERVERERNELAYIAAALVGVISDDDELRSQIFDRWQRNR' A
#
# COMPACT_ATOMS: atom_id res chain seq x y z
N MET A 1 -14.22 1.88 3.14
CA MET A 1 -13.19 2.93 3.00
C MET A 1 -11.97 2.49 3.81
N PRO A 2 -10.76 2.48 3.23
CA PRO A 2 -9.60 1.76 3.79
C PRO A 2 -9.06 2.38 5.11
N PHE A 3 -9.07 3.70 5.25
CA PHE A 3 -8.49 4.37 6.44
C PHE A 3 -9.50 4.72 7.53
N SER A 4 -10.77 4.34 7.39
CA SER A 4 -11.80 4.66 8.38
C SER A 4 -11.53 4.04 9.75
N SER A 5 -10.69 3.01 9.81
CA SER A 5 -10.24 2.37 11.03
C SER A 5 -8.99 3.02 11.65
N LEU A 6 -8.30 3.92 10.94
CA LEU A 6 -7.12 4.62 11.45
C LEU A 6 -7.56 5.89 12.17
N SER A 7 -7.40 5.91 13.49
CA SER A 7 -7.71 7.08 14.32
C SER A 7 -6.47 7.91 14.67
N ASP A 8 -5.27 7.33 14.54
CA ASP A 8 -4.01 8.04 14.74
C ASP A 8 -3.57 8.74 13.43
N PRO A 9 -3.40 10.08 13.44
CA PRO A 9 -2.88 10.83 12.30
C PRO A 9 -1.50 10.35 11.82
N ASN A 10 -0.66 9.85 12.73
CA ASN A 10 0.66 9.33 12.38
C ASN A 10 0.53 8.03 11.57
N ASP A 11 -0.35 7.12 11.98
CA ASP A 11 -0.61 5.89 11.22
C ASP A 11 -1.21 6.20 9.84
N LEU A 12 -2.05 7.22 9.73
CA LEU A 12 -2.57 7.66 8.44
C LEU A 12 -1.45 8.17 7.51
N ALA A 13 -0.55 9.01 8.04
CA ALA A 13 0.59 9.51 7.29
C ALA A 13 1.54 8.38 6.86
N ARG A 14 1.85 7.46 7.77
CA ARG A 14 2.71 6.28 7.51
C ARG A 14 2.09 5.37 6.45
N ALA A 15 0.80 5.09 6.53
CA ALA A 15 0.10 4.27 5.55
C ALA A 15 0.12 4.92 4.16
N GLN A 16 -0.12 6.23 4.07
CA GLN A 16 -0.07 6.97 2.80
C GLN A 16 1.33 6.95 2.19
N ALA A 17 2.36 7.26 2.97
CA ALA A 17 3.76 7.22 2.52
C ALA A 17 4.17 5.83 2.03
N ALA A 18 3.76 4.78 2.75
CA ALA A 18 4.06 3.40 2.38
C ALA A 18 3.40 3.01 1.04
N ILE A 19 2.13 3.39 0.82
CA ILE A 19 1.42 3.13 -0.44
C ILE A 19 2.13 3.82 -1.61
N GLU A 20 2.53 5.07 -1.46
CA GLU A 20 3.21 5.80 -2.52
C GLU A 20 4.55 5.16 -2.88
N ALA A 21 5.34 4.77 -1.88
CA ALA A 21 6.62 4.09 -2.08
C ALA A 21 6.44 2.75 -2.79
N VAL A 22 5.47 1.94 -2.35
CA VAL A 22 5.17 0.63 -2.96
C VAL A 22 4.64 0.80 -4.38
N TRP A 23 3.76 1.76 -4.62
CA TRP A 23 3.23 2.06 -5.95
C TRP A 23 4.33 2.48 -6.93
N ASN A 24 5.27 3.32 -6.49
CA ASN A 24 6.43 3.69 -7.29
C ASN A 24 7.32 2.48 -7.60
N LYS A 25 7.53 1.59 -6.64
CA LYS A 25 8.26 0.33 -6.85
C LYS A 25 7.57 -0.57 -7.87
N ILE A 26 6.24 -0.72 -7.81
CA ILE A 26 5.45 -1.51 -8.77
C ILE A 26 5.63 -0.95 -10.19
N LYS A 27 5.46 0.36 -10.36
CA LYS A 27 5.64 1.03 -11.66
C LYS A 27 7.06 0.85 -12.21
N ALA A 28 8.07 0.94 -11.35
CA ALA A 28 9.48 0.80 -11.75
C ALA A 28 9.85 -0.64 -12.11
N THR A 29 9.32 -1.62 -11.38
CA THR A 29 9.64 -3.04 -11.59
C THR A 29 8.92 -3.60 -12.83
N SER A 30 7.75 -3.05 -13.16
CA SER A 30 6.91 -3.59 -14.23
C SER A 30 6.24 -2.46 -15.04
N PRO A 31 7.02 -1.72 -15.87
CA PRO A 31 6.49 -0.65 -16.71
C PRO A 31 5.42 -1.20 -17.66
N GLY A 32 4.21 -0.64 -17.62
CA GLY A 32 3.08 -1.07 -18.46
C GLY A 32 2.28 -2.27 -17.95
N SER A 33 2.56 -2.78 -16.74
CA SER A 33 1.89 -3.97 -16.20
C SER A 33 0.58 -3.70 -15.46
N VAL A 34 0.30 -2.44 -15.14
CA VAL A 34 -1.00 -2.03 -14.62
C VAL A 34 -1.64 -1.10 -15.65
N PRO A 35 -2.63 -1.58 -16.42
CA PRO A 35 -3.44 -0.73 -17.29
C PRO A 35 -4.07 0.43 -16.50
N GLU A 36 -4.21 1.60 -17.11
CA GLU A 36 -4.77 2.78 -16.44
C GLU A 36 -6.14 2.51 -15.82
N GLU A 37 -6.97 1.69 -16.48
CA GLU A 37 -8.28 1.29 -15.96
C GLU A 37 -8.22 0.45 -14.67
N ARG A 38 -7.07 -0.16 -14.37
CA ARG A 38 -6.85 -0.93 -13.14
C ARG A 38 -6.13 -0.13 -12.06
N VAL A 39 -5.47 0.99 -12.39
CA VAL A 39 -4.67 1.77 -11.44
C VAL A 39 -5.44 2.11 -10.18
N GLU A 40 -6.67 2.63 -10.30
CA GLU A 40 -7.48 3.00 -9.15
C GLU A 40 -7.80 1.80 -8.25
N ARG A 41 -8.15 0.66 -8.86
CA ARG A 41 -8.42 -0.58 -8.13
C ARG A 41 -7.20 -1.07 -7.35
N GLU A 42 -6.04 -1.06 -8.00
CA GLU A 42 -4.78 -1.52 -7.40
C GLU A 42 -4.31 -0.58 -6.28
N ARG A 43 -4.46 0.73 -6.46
CA ARG A 43 -4.19 1.71 -5.39
C ARG A 43 -5.13 1.54 -4.21
N ASN A 44 -6.41 1.25 -4.47
CA ASN A 44 -7.39 0.98 -3.42
C ASN A 44 -7.04 -0.31 -2.66
N GLU A 45 -6.59 -1.37 -3.36
CA GLU A 45 -6.12 -2.60 -2.72
C GLU A 45 -4.90 -2.35 -1.82
N LEU A 46 -3.90 -1.61 -2.31
CA LEU A 46 -2.75 -1.19 -1.48
C LEU A 46 -3.20 -0.41 -0.24
N ALA A 47 -4.22 0.44 -0.37
CA ALA A 47 -4.76 1.18 0.77
C ALA A 47 -5.40 0.27 1.82
N TYR A 48 -6.15 -0.75 1.41
CA TYR A 48 -6.70 -1.75 2.34
C TYR A 48 -5.60 -2.56 3.03
N ILE A 49 -4.58 -2.98 2.28
CA ILE A 49 -3.45 -3.73 2.85
C ILE A 49 -2.68 -2.86 3.86
N ALA A 50 -2.38 -1.60 3.50
CA ALA A 50 -1.66 -0.67 4.37
C ALA A 50 -2.43 -0.36 5.65
N ALA A 51 -3.74 -0.11 5.56
CA ALA A 51 -4.57 0.15 6.73
C ALA A 51 -4.63 -1.05 7.70
N ALA A 52 -4.57 -2.28 7.17
CA ALA A 52 -4.54 -3.49 7.99
C ALA A 52 -3.18 -3.75 8.67
N LEU A 53 -2.10 -3.13 8.20
CA LEU A 53 -0.73 -3.40 8.66
C LEU A 53 -0.13 -2.25 9.49
N VAL A 54 -0.51 -1.01 9.24
CA VAL A 54 0.18 0.17 9.80
C VAL A 54 0.15 0.24 11.33
N GLY A 55 -0.95 -0.21 11.96
CA GLY A 55 -1.07 -0.29 13.42
C GLY A 55 -0.43 -1.54 14.04
N VAL A 56 0.06 -2.48 13.21
CA VAL A 56 0.72 -3.72 13.65
C VAL A 56 2.23 -3.61 13.48
N ILE A 57 2.68 -2.95 12.41
CA ILE A 57 4.09 -2.85 12.04
C ILE A 57 4.60 -1.45 12.36
N SER A 58 5.54 -1.36 13.31
CA SER A 58 6.16 -0.10 13.72
C SER A 58 7.28 0.37 12.79
N ASP A 59 7.91 -0.54 12.03
CA ASP A 59 8.99 -0.20 11.10
C ASP A 59 8.44 0.09 9.69
N ASP A 60 8.82 1.24 9.12
CA ASP A 60 8.29 1.68 7.84
C ASP A 60 8.86 0.91 6.63
N ASP A 61 10.09 0.41 6.72
CA ASP A 61 10.69 -0.44 5.67
C ASP A 61 10.05 -1.84 5.67
N GLU A 62 9.80 -2.39 6.86
CA GLU A 62 9.04 -3.63 7.02
C GLU A 62 7.60 -3.47 6.51
N LEU A 63 6.92 -2.37 6.84
CA LEU A 63 5.57 -2.07 6.38
C LEU A 63 5.50 -2.06 4.85
N ARG A 64 6.42 -1.36 4.21
CA ARG A 64 6.51 -1.29 2.73
C ARG A 64 6.74 -2.67 2.11
N SER A 65 7.64 -3.47 2.69
CA SER A 65 7.96 -4.81 2.21
C SER A 65 6.74 -5.74 2.32
N GLN A 66 6.06 -5.73 3.46
CA GLN A 66 4.87 -6.54 3.70
C GLN A 66 3.67 -6.13 2.83
N ILE A 67 3.48 -4.82 2.59
CA ILE A 67 2.43 -4.34 1.67
C ILE A 67 2.68 -4.89 0.26
N PHE A 68 3.91 -4.78 -0.23
CA PHE A 68 4.28 -5.26 -1.56
C PHE A 68 4.12 -6.77 -1.70
N ASP A 69 4.60 -7.54 -0.71
CA ASP A 69 4.50 -9.00 -0.72
C ASP A 69 3.04 -9.47 -0.71
N ARG A 70 2.18 -8.83 0.09
CA ARG A 70 0.76 -9.18 0.19
C ARG A 70 0.00 -8.84 -1.09
N TRP A 71 0.32 -7.70 -1.72
CA TRP A 71 -0.22 -7.33 -3.02
C TRP A 71 0.19 -8.32 -4.12
N GLN A 72 1.45 -8.78 -4.12
CA GLN A 72 1.94 -9.74 -5.10
C GLN A 72 1.25 -11.11 -4.95
N ARG A 73 0.91 -11.53 -3.72
CA ARG A 73 0.21 -12.81 -3.46
C ARG A 73 -1.26 -12.82 -3.87
N ASN A 74 -1.90 -11.66 -3.97
CA ASN A 74 -3.32 -11.54 -4.34
C ASN A 74 -3.55 -11.58 -5.87
N ARG A 75 -2.52 -11.89 -6.66
CA ARG A 75 -2.51 -11.89 -8.13
C ARG A 75 -2.13 -13.24 -8.69
#